data_AF-A0A103RXG7-F1
#
_entry.id   AF-A0A103RXG7-F1
#
_cell.length_a   1.000
_cell.length_b   1.000
_cell.length_c   1.000
_cell.angle_alpha   90.00
_cell.angle_beta   90.00
_cell.angle_gamma   90.00
#
_symmetry.space_group_name_H-M   'P 1'
#
loop_
_entity.id
_entity.type
_entity.pdbx_description
1 polymer ?
#
loop_
_entity_poly.entity_id
_entity_poly.type
_entity_poly.pdbx_seq_one_letter_code
_entity_poly.pdbx_strand_id
1 'polypeptide(L)'
;MHVADSIAADSVQAAIVDAAEAEACAAELEKLEGRYAMSAIACFSSAHARIELLRFRVRKARLHAQRARVHADTAVLIFRSGIDSGLDATLQTLRHHADLAKQARLLASDLLDISLASEAREKSRFSKCGRSRWPRPSRRAGWLQQAPPQASRDAREPEAFD
;
A
#
# COMPACT_ATOMS: atom_id res chain seq x y z
N MET A 1 -46.90 10.64 -1.91
CA MET A 1 -46.27 9.33 -2.14
C MET A 1 -44.95 9.45 -2.89
N HIS A 2 -44.87 10.15 -4.03
CA HIS A 2 -43.66 10.24 -4.87
C HIS A 2 -42.34 10.68 -4.20
N VAL A 3 -42.36 11.57 -3.20
CA VAL A 3 -41.11 12.05 -2.56
C VAL A 3 -40.46 10.98 -1.68
N ALA A 4 -41.26 10.21 -0.94
CA ALA A 4 -40.76 9.14 -0.09
C ALA A 4 -40.16 8.00 -0.94
N ASP A 5 -40.84 7.65 -2.02
CA ASP A 5 -40.37 6.64 -2.98
C ASP A 5 -39.06 7.09 -3.65
N SER A 6 -38.91 8.39 -3.95
CA SER A 6 -37.66 8.96 -4.46
C SER A 6 -36.51 8.82 -3.45
N ILE A 7 -36.74 9.20 -2.19
CA ILE A 7 -35.71 9.12 -1.13
C ILE A 7 -35.29 7.66 -0.87
N ALA A 8 -36.26 6.74 -0.89
CA ALA A 8 -36.00 5.31 -0.76
C ALA A 8 -35.14 4.80 -1.92
N ALA A 9 -35.51 5.15 -3.15
CA ALA A 9 -34.77 4.78 -4.35
C ALA A 9 -33.34 5.34 -4.33
N ASP A 10 -33.16 6.60 -3.90
CA ASP A 10 -31.84 7.23 -3.77
C ASP A 10 -30.95 6.48 -2.78
N SER A 11 -31.52 6.05 -1.65
CA SER A 11 -30.79 5.29 -0.61
C SER A 11 -30.34 3.92 -1.14
N VAL A 12 -31.21 3.23 -1.89
CA VAL A 12 -30.89 1.94 -2.52
C VAL A 12 -29.82 2.13 -3.60
N GLN A 13 -29.97 3.14 -4.44
CA GLN A 13 -29.01 3.45 -5.50
C GLN A 13 -27.63 3.77 -4.92
N ALA A 14 -27.57 4.55 -3.84
CA ALA A 14 -26.33 4.83 -3.13
C ALA A 14 -25.66 3.54 -2.62
N ALA A 15 -26.42 2.64 -1.99
CA ALA A 15 -25.89 1.37 -1.50
C ALA A 15 -25.31 0.50 -2.64
N ILE A 16 -25.98 0.45 -3.79
CA ILE A 16 -25.52 -0.29 -4.99
C ILE A 16 -24.22 0.29 -5.52
N VAL A 17 -24.14 1.63 -5.64
CA VAL A 17 -22.93 2.31 -6.10
C VAL A 17 -21.78 2.05 -5.12
N ASP A 18 -22.02 2.17 -3.82
CA ASP A 18 -21.00 1.92 -2.80
C ASP A 18 -20.49 0.47 -2.83
N ALA A 19 -21.37 -0.50 -3.07
CA ALA A 19 -20.98 -1.90 -3.25
C ALA A 19 -20.11 -2.10 -4.50
N ALA A 20 -20.49 -1.52 -5.64
CA ALA A 20 -19.73 -1.60 -6.88
C ALA A 20 -18.35 -0.94 -6.75
N GLU A 21 -18.26 0.19 -6.07
CA GLU A 21 -16.98 0.86 -5.78
C GLU A 21 -16.10 0.02 -4.86
N ALA A 22 -16.67 -0.63 -3.83
CA ALA A 22 -15.93 -1.52 -2.95
C ALA A 22 -15.37 -2.74 -3.71
N GLU A 23 -16.16 -3.33 -4.62
CA GLU A 23 -15.74 -4.40 -5.52
C GLU A 23 -14.60 -3.93 -6.45
N ALA A 24 -14.69 -2.71 -6.99
CA ALA A 24 -13.63 -2.12 -7.80
C ALA A 24 -12.32 -1.92 -7.00
N CYS A 25 -12.40 -1.46 -5.75
CA CYS A 25 -11.23 -1.33 -4.88
C CYS A 25 -10.54 -2.69 -4.65
N ALA A 26 -11.32 -3.75 -4.40
CA ALA A 26 -10.80 -5.10 -4.24
C ALA A 26 -10.12 -5.60 -5.52
N ALA A 27 -10.74 -5.38 -6.69
CA ALA A 27 -10.18 -5.77 -7.98
C ALA A 27 -8.86 -5.04 -8.30
N GLU A 28 -8.74 -3.75 -7.97
CA GLU A 28 -7.49 -3.01 -8.14
C GLU A 28 -6.37 -3.54 -7.22
N LEU A 29 -6.71 -3.92 -5.99
CA LEU A 29 -5.76 -4.59 -5.09
C LEU A 29 -5.30 -5.94 -5.63
N GLU A 30 -6.19 -6.73 -6.25
CA GLU A 30 -5.83 -8.00 -6.88
C GLU A 30 -4.89 -7.81 -8.08
N LYS A 31 -5.13 -6.79 -8.91
CA LYS A 31 -4.21 -6.42 -10.00
C LYS A 31 -2.85 -6.01 -9.43
N LEU A 32 -2.83 -5.25 -8.34
CA LEU A 32 -1.60 -4.89 -7.64
C LEU A 32 -0.86 -6.13 -7.12
N GLU A 33 -1.56 -7.08 -6.51
CA GLU A 33 -0.99 -8.36 -6.05
C GLU A 33 -0.37 -9.14 -7.21
N GLY A 34 -1.09 -9.27 -8.33
CA GLY A 34 -0.58 -9.97 -9.52
C GLY A 34 0.72 -9.38 -10.04
N ARG A 35 0.84 -8.04 -10.08
CA ARG A 35 2.10 -7.36 -10.45
C ARG A 35 3.24 -7.67 -9.48
N TYR A 36 2.95 -7.76 -8.19
CA TYR A 36 3.95 -8.09 -7.18
C TYR A 36 4.40 -9.56 -7.24
N ALA A 37 3.47 -10.48 -7.47
CA ALA A 37 3.78 -11.91 -7.62
C ALA A 37 4.66 -12.20 -8.84
N MET A 38 4.49 -11.44 -9.93
CA MET A 38 5.29 -11.56 -11.15
C MET A 38 6.65 -10.83 -11.09
N SER A 39 6.95 -10.13 -10.00
CA SER A 39 8.20 -9.37 -9.87
C SER A 39 9.39 -10.27 -9.54
N ALA A 40 10.50 -10.09 -10.26
CA ALA A 40 11.77 -10.78 -9.99
C ALA A 40 12.34 -10.51 -8.58
N ILE A 41 11.81 -9.50 -7.87
CA ILE A 41 12.21 -9.12 -6.50
C ILE A 41 11.52 -10.03 -5.46
N ALA A 42 10.51 -10.82 -5.83
CA ALA A 42 9.77 -11.70 -4.91
C ALA A 42 10.65 -12.72 -4.16
N CYS A 43 11.84 -13.02 -4.66
CA CYS A 43 12.79 -13.96 -4.05
C CYS A 43 13.51 -13.43 -2.79
N PHE A 44 13.42 -12.13 -2.49
CA PHE A 44 14.01 -11.57 -1.26
C PHE A 44 13.05 -11.72 -0.07
N SER A 45 13.55 -12.11 1.10
CA SER A 45 12.73 -12.31 2.32
C SER A 45 11.90 -11.08 2.70
N SER A 46 12.47 -9.88 2.52
CA SER A 46 11.78 -8.60 2.74
C SER A 46 10.68 -8.33 1.70
N ALA A 47 10.83 -8.82 0.48
CA ALA A 47 9.80 -8.74 -0.56
C ALA A 47 8.68 -9.76 -0.31
N HIS A 48 9.03 -10.97 0.11
CA HIS A 48 8.05 -12.01 0.48
C HIS A 48 7.10 -11.53 1.59
N ALA A 49 7.63 -10.97 2.68
CA ALA A 49 6.80 -10.42 3.77
C ALA A 49 5.81 -9.34 3.28
N ARG A 50 6.20 -8.56 2.27
CA ARG A 50 5.35 -7.52 1.68
C ARG A 50 4.28 -8.09 0.77
N ILE A 51 4.60 -9.12 -0.01
CA ILE A 51 3.63 -9.85 -0.82
C ILE A 51 2.56 -10.46 0.09
N GLU A 52 2.96 -11.06 1.21
CA GLU A 52 2.02 -11.61 2.19
C GLU A 52 1.14 -10.54 2.84
N LEU A 53 1.69 -9.37 3.17
CA LEU A 53 0.91 -8.24 3.66
C LEU A 53 -0.09 -7.73 2.62
N LEU A 54 0.31 -7.65 1.35
CA LEU A 54 -0.58 -7.25 0.26
C LEU A 54 -1.71 -8.28 0.06
N ARG A 55 -1.39 -9.57 0.05
CA ARG A 55 -2.36 -10.68 0.04
C ARG A 55 -3.37 -10.59 1.18
N PHE A 56 -2.91 -10.28 2.39
CA PHE A 56 -3.79 -10.07 3.53
C PHE A 56 -4.76 -8.89 3.29
N ARG A 57 -4.26 -7.77 2.76
CA ARG A 57 -5.10 -6.61 2.43
C ARG A 57 -6.11 -6.92 1.33
N VAL A 58 -5.73 -7.67 0.29
CA VAL A 58 -6.64 -8.15 -0.76
C VAL A 58 -7.78 -8.96 -0.15
N ARG A 59 -7.47 -9.95 0.68
CA ARG A 59 -8.50 -10.76 1.38
C ARG A 59 -9.44 -9.89 2.21
N LYS A 60 -8.89 -8.90 2.93
CA LYS A 60 -9.67 -7.97 3.75
C LYS A 60 -10.54 -7.03 2.90
N ALA A 61 -10.04 -6.53 1.79
CA ALA A 61 -10.82 -5.69 0.85
C ALA A 61 -11.96 -6.48 0.22
N ARG A 62 -11.74 -7.74 -0.19
CA ARG A 62 -12.78 -8.65 -0.67
C ARG A 62 -13.90 -8.85 0.36
N LEU A 63 -13.53 -9.04 1.63
CA LEU A 63 -14.50 -9.15 2.72
C LEU A 63 -15.35 -7.87 2.85
N HIS A 64 -14.73 -6.70 2.75
CA HIS A 64 -15.43 -5.43 2.80
C HIS A 64 -16.35 -5.21 1.59
N ALA A 65 -15.89 -5.56 0.38
CA ALA A 65 -16.72 -5.56 -0.82
C ALA A 65 -17.95 -6.47 -0.68
N GLN A 66 -17.75 -7.70 -0.19
CA GLN A 66 -18.85 -8.63 0.07
C GLN A 66 -19.84 -8.07 1.11
N ARG A 67 -19.37 -7.43 2.17
CA ARG A 67 -20.24 -6.78 3.17
C ARG A 67 -21.04 -5.63 2.55
N ALA A 68 -20.40 -4.78 1.75
CA ALA A 68 -21.09 -3.70 1.05
C ALA A 68 -22.19 -4.27 0.14
N ARG A 69 -21.88 -5.35 -0.59
CA ARG A 69 -22.85 -6.04 -1.46
C ARG A 69 -24.03 -6.62 -0.70
N VAL A 70 -23.80 -7.28 0.43
CA VAL A 70 -24.88 -7.80 1.29
C VAL A 70 -25.83 -6.70 1.74
N HIS A 71 -25.30 -5.53 2.14
CA HIS A 71 -26.14 -4.41 2.54
C HIS A 71 -26.91 -3.79 1.36
N ALA A 72 -26.30 -3.68 0.18
CA ALA A 72 -26.99 -3.26 -1.03
C ALA A 72 -28.11 -4.22 -1.42
N ASP A 73 -27.85 -5.52 -1.44
CA ASP A 73 -28.84 -6.55 -1.77
C ASP A 73 -29.99 -6.54 -0.75
N THR A 74 -29.69 -6.37 0.53
CA THR A 74 -30.71 -6.23 1.60
C THR A 74 -31.57 -4.99 1.39
N ALA A 75 -30.98 -3.85 1.06
CA ALA A 75 -31.71 -2.62 0.76
C ALA A 75 -32.63 -2.80 -0.46
N VAL A 76 -32.17 -3.48 -1.51
CA VAL A 76 -32.97 -3.80 -2.69
C VAL A 76 -34.17 -4.69 -2.34
N LEU A 77 -33.98 -5.70 -1.49
CA LEU A 77 -35.06 -6.59 -1.05
C LEU A 77 -36.13 -5.82 -0.25
N ILE A 78 -35.71 -4.99 0.70
CA ILE A 78 -36.62 -4.14 1.51
C ILE A 78 -37.40 -3.17 0.61
N PHE A 79 -36.73 -2.56 -0.36
CA PHE A 79 -37.38 -1.64 -1.28
C PHE A 79 -38.42 -2.34 -2.16
N ARG A 80 -38.11 -3.56 -2.63
CA ARG A 80 -39.01 -4.36 -3.48
C ARG A 80 -40.18 -4.99 -2.74
N SER A 81 -40.06 -5.25 -1.43
CA SER A 81 -41.16 -5.81 -0.64
C SER A 81 -42.33 -4.82 -0.42
N GLY A 82 -42.17 -3.57 -0.85
CA GLY A 82 -43.17 -2.53 -0.65
C GLY A 82 -43.05 -1.88 0.73
N ILE A 83 -43.47 -0.62 0.81
CA ILE A 83 -43.45 0.17 2.05
C ILE A 83 -44.83 0.10 2.70
N ASP A 84 -45.10 -0.92 3.49
CA ASP A 84 -46.35 -1.03 4.26
C ASP A 84 -46.29 -0.23 5.57
N SER A 85 -47.43 0.37 5.95
CA SER A 85 -47.87 1.06 7.21
C SER A 85 -46.85 1.66 8.22
N GLY A 86 -45.58 1.78 7.87
CA GLY A 86 -44.45 2.19 8.70
C GLY A 86 -43.35 2.83 7.84
N LEU A 87 -43.77 3.69 6.92
CA LEU A 87 -42.93 4.27 5.87
C LEU A 87 -41.65 4.92 6.41
N ASP A 88 -41.73 5.64 7.53
CA ASP A 88 -40.57 6.24 8.17
C ASP A 88 -39.58 5.20 8.71
N ALA A 89 -40.06 4.08 9.27
CA ALA A 89 -39.21 3.02 9.79
C ALA A 89 -38.49 2.28 8.65
N THR A 90 -39.19 2.01 7.55
CA THR A 90 -38.62 1.41 6.34
C THR A 90 -37.56 2.33 5.73
N LEU A 91 -37.84 3.63 5.60
CA LEU A 91 -36.87 4.62 5.12
C LEU A 91 -35.62 4.70 6.00
N GLN A 92 -35.79 4.67 7.33
CA GLN A 92 -34.65 4.65 8.25
C GLN A 92 -33.81 3.39 8.09
N THR A 93 -34.44 2.24 7.87
CA THR A 93 -33.74 0.97 7.65
C THR A 93 -32.98 0.96 6.33
N LEU A 94 -33.57 1.50 5.26
CA LEU A 94 -32.89 1.68 3.97
C LEU A 94 -31.65 2.58 4.09
N ARG A 95 -31.79 3.73 4.76
CA ARG A 95 -30.66 4.63 5.03
C ARG A 95 -29.56 3.94 5.84
N HIS A 96 -29.94 3.18 6.86
CA HIS A 96 -29.00 2.43 7.66
C HIS A 96 -28.19 1.44 6.82
N HIS A 97 -28.82 0.69 5.92
CA HIS A 97 -28.10 -0.22 5.02
C HIS A 97 -27.21 0.52 4.01
N ALA A 98 -27.64 1.67 3.49
CA ALA A 98 -26.80 2.52 2.66
C ALA A 98 -25.56 3.00 3.42
N ASP A 99 -25.71 3.46 4.67
CA ASP A 99 -24.59 3.89 5.52
C ASP A 99 -23.62 2.74 5.81
N LEU A 100 -24.12 1.52 6.04
CA LEU A 100 -23.27 0.34 6.24
C LEU A 100 -22.52 -0.05 4.97
N ALA A 101 -23.16 0.03 3.79
CA ALA A 101 -22.51 -0.19 2.50
C ALA A 101 -21.38 0.83 2.28
N LYS A 102 -21.66 2.11 2.55
CA LYS A 102 -20.68 3.21 2.49
C LYS A 102 -19.49 2.97 3.42
N GLN A 103 -19.73 2.58 4.68
CA GLN A 103 -18.67 2.28 5.64
C GLN A 103 -17.79 1.12 5.16
N ALA A 104 -18.40 0.06 4.64
CA ALA A 104 -17.67 -1.07 4.09
C ALA A 104 -16.82 -0.65 2.87
N ARG A 105 -17.36 0.18 1.97
CA ARG A 105 -16.61 0.76 0.85
C ARG A 105 -15.40 1.57 1.33
N LEU A 106 -15.58 2.47 2.30
CA LEU A 106 -14.47 3.29 2.83
C LEU A 106 -13.33 2.42 3.37
N LEU A 107 -13.65 1.33 4.09
CA LEU A 107 -12.64 0.38 4.57
C LEU A 107 -11.91 -0.35 3.42
N ALA A 108 -12.58 -0.65 2.31
CA ALA A 108 -11.94 -1.20 1.11
C ALA A 108 -11.02 -0.17 0.42
N SER A 109 -11.48 1.08 0.32
CA SER A 109 -10.71 2.21 -0.23
C SER A 109 -9.44 2.47 0.57
N ASP A 110 -9.53 2.53 1.90
CA ASP A 110 -8.37 2.75 2.78
C ASP A 110 -7.27 1.69 2.55
N LEU A 111 -7.66 0.43 2.35
CA LEU A 111 -6.72 -0.65 2.06
C LEU A 111 -6.03 -0.47 0.70
N LEU A 112 -6.74 0.01 -0.31
CA LEU A 112 -6.19 0.35 -1.61
C LEU A 112 -5.22 1.53 -1.49
N ASP A 113 -5.62 2.62 -0.85
CA ASP A 113 -4.82 3.83 -0.68
C ASP A 113 -3.52 3.56 0.07
N ILE A 114 -3.59 2.81 1.19
CA ILE A 114 -2.41 2.39 1.94
C ILE A 114 -1.47 1.56 1.05
N SER A 115 -2.02 0.70 0.19
CA SER A 115 -1.23 -0.18 -0.68
C SER A 115 -0.58 0.59 -1.83
N LEU A 116 -1.28 1.55 -2.45
CA LEU A 116 -0.72 2.45 -3.46
C LEU A 116 0.35 3.36 -2.86
N ALA A 117 0.12 3.93 -1.68
CA ALA A 117 1.11 4.73 -0.97
C ALA A 117 2.37 3.90 -0.61
N SER A 118 2.18 2.64 -0.21
CA SER A 118 3.28 1.71 0.05
C SER A 118 4.09 1.42 -1.23
N GLU A 119 3.41 1.23 -2.37
CA GLU A 119 4.06 1.01 -3.68
C GLU A 119 4.88 2.24 -4.12
N ALA A 120 4.31 3.44 -4.01
CA ALA A 120 4.99 4.69 -4.37
C ALA A 120 6.25 4.92 -3.54
N ARG A 121 6.18 4.69 -2.22
CA ARG A 121 7.35 4.78 -1.32
C ARG A 121 8.44 3.81 -1.74
N GLU A 122 8.09 2.60 -2.14
CA GLU A 122 9.08 1.63 -2.58
C GLU A 122 9.76 2.04 -3.89
N LYS A 123 8.98 2.42 -4.91
CA LYS A 123 9.53 2.90 -6.18
C LYS A 123 10.51 4.06 -5.97
N SER A 124 10.22 4.93 -5.00
CA SER A 124 11.12 6.03 -4.61
C SER A 124 12.44 5.57 -3.95
N ARG A 125 12.41 4.48 -3.16
CA ARG A 125 13.61 3.93 -2.51
C ARG A 125 14.55 3.31 -3.53
N PHE A 126 14.01 2.50 -4.45
CA PHE A 126 14.82 1.89 -5.50
C PHE A 126 15.45 2.93 -6.44
N SER A 127 14.72 3.99 -6.80
CA SER A 127 15.28 5.06 -7.63
C SER A 127 16.37 5.87 -6.92
N LYS A 128 16.30 6.03 -5.60
CA LYS A 128 17.36 6.65 -4.78
C LYS A 128 18.58 5.73 -4.61
N CYS A 129 18.37 4.46 -4.30
CA CYS A 129 19.45 3.48 -4.14
C CYS A 129 20.19 3.18 -5.46
N GLY A 130 19.49 3.25 -6.61
CA GLY A 130 20.12 3.15 -7.93
C GLY A 130 21.11 4.29 -8.23
N ARG A 131 20.93 5.47 -7.61
CA ARG A 131 21.88 6.60 -7.73
C ARG A 131 23.06 6.49 -6.76
N SER A 132 22.91 5.79 -5.63
CA SER A 132 23.98 5.61 -4.64
C SER A 132 24.84 4.36 -4.86
N ARG A 133 24.45 3.46 -5.79
CA ARG A 133 25.16 2.20 -6.09
C ARG A 133 26.23 2.35 -7.19
N TRP A 134 26.51 3.56 -7.66
CA TRP A 134 27.73 3.81 -8.43
C TRP A 134 28.80 4.27 -7.47
N PRO A 135 29.95 3.57 -7.36
CA PRO A 135 31.07 4.11 -6.62
C PRO A 135 31.40 5.46 -7.25
N ARG A 136 31.29 6.53 -6.48
CA ARG A 136 31.87 7.82 -6.86
C ARG A 136 33.32 7.54 -7.25
N PRO A 137 33.83 8.04 -8.39
CA PRO A 137 35.25 7.92 -8.71
C PRO A 137 36.03 8.54 -7.55
N SER A 138 36.70 7.70 -6.75
CA SER A 138 37.52 8.16 -5.64
C SER A 138 38.72 8.88 -6.21
N ARG A 139 38.65 10.21 -6.35
CA ARG A 139 39.85 11.04 -6.51
C ARG A 139 40.58 11.07 -5.17
N ARG A 140 41.45 10.09 -4.94
CA ARG A 140 42.76 10.20 -4.24
C ARG A 140 43.32 8.80 -3.95
N ALA A 141 44.11 8.29 -4.89
CA ALA A 141 45.20 7.38 -4.55
C ALA A 141 46.35 8.24 -4.03
N GLY A 142 46.53 8.29 -2.72
CA GLY A 142 47.55 9.12 -2.05
C GLY A 142 48.42 8.35 -1.07
N TRP A 143 48.52 7.02 -1.22
CA TRP A 143 49.32 6.17 -0.33
C TRP A 143 50.23 5.27 -1.17
N LEU A 144 51.27 5.87 -1.74
CA LEU A 144 52.52 5.23 -2.14
C LEU A 144 53.61 6.29 -1.96
N GLN A 145 53.85 6.69 -0.71
CA GLN A 145 55.05 7.44 -0.36
C GLN A 145 56.15 6.39 -0.19
N GLN A 146 57.03 6.27 -1.18
CA GLN A 146 58.23 5.45 -1.10
C GLN A 146 59.10 5.96 0.06
N ALA A 147 59.56 5.04 0.91
CA ALA A 147 60.53 5.36 1.96
C ALA A 147 61.90 5.71 1.34
N PRO A 148 62.62 6.74 1.84
CA PRO A 148 63.96 7.02 1.36
C PRO A 148 64.96 5.96 1.86
N PRO A 149 66.03 5.66 1.08
CA PRO A 149 67.01 4.64 1.43
C PRO A 149 67.87 5.08 2.62
N GLN A 150 68.23 4.13 3.48
CA GLN A 150 69.13 4.36 4.61
C GLN A 150 70.55 4.62 4.12
N ALA A 151 71.11 5.78 4.48
CA ALA A 151 72.54 6.04 4.37
C ALA A 151 73.24 5.55 5.66
N SER A 152 74.09 4.54 5.49
CA SER A 152 75.09 4.09 6.45
C SER A 152 76.44 4.76 6.14
N ARG A 153 77.30 4.92 7.16
CA ARG A 153 78.64 5.58 7.24
C ARG A 153 78.63 7.04 7.71
N ASP A 154 79.41 7.49 8.69
CA ASP A 154 80.62 6.97 9.33
C ASP A 154 80.68 7.44 10.79
N ALA A 155 81.13 6.56 11.69
CA ALA A 155 81.60 6.90 13.03
C ALA A 155 83.12 6.69 13.04
N ARG A 156 83.88 7.75 13.33
CA ARG A 156 85.33 7.81 13.63
C ARG A 156 85.51 8.95 14.62
N GLU A 157 86.29 8.92 15.68
CA GLU A 157 87.00 7.95 16.52
C GLU A 157 87.13 8.63 17.91
N PRO A 158 87.43 7.91 19.01
CA PRO A 158 87.76 8.54 20.29
C PRO A 158 89.24 8.95 20.36
N GLU A 159 89.52 10.21 20.69
CA GLU A 159 90.88 10.64 21.05
C GLU A 159 91.25 10.12 22.46
N ALA A 160 92.44 9.53 22.54
CA ALA A 160 93.06 9.02 23.75
C ALA A 160 93.80 10.15 24.50
N PHE A 161 93.75 10.07 25.82
CA PHE A 161 94.60 10.80 26.76
C PHE A 161 96.03 10.26 26.75
N ASP A 162 97.01 11.15 26.82
CA ASP A 162 98.26 11.02 27.59
C ASP A 162 98.65 12.41 28.13
#